data_AF-A0A418D478-F1
#
_entry.id   AF-A0A418D478-F1
#
_cell.length_a   1.000
_cell.length_b   1.000
_cell.length_c   1.000
_cell.angle_alpha   90.00
_cell.angle_beta   90.00
_cell.angle_gamma   90.00
#
_symmetry.space_group_name_H-M   'P 1'
#
loop_
_entity.id
_entity.type
_entity.pdbx_description
1 polymer ?
#
loop_
_entity_poly.entity_id
_entity_poly.type
_entity_poly.pdbx_seq_one_letter_code
_entity_poly.pdbx_strand_id
1 'polypeptide(L)'
;MKHKNHVCGYQERHAVIQFVAAHGMIATLDRYYNKLTDAMRETQRKKICQWIAKTEHIVCMAMSPSTAKKRCWRKPSTTLATKQCGGKDKERATAMLMSDLTGTRHPLFLLLRMTKSKIKTVVQETLKVRQGFGKRLWSSVEPLEAKNTCVIYGNPTTWWNATISLDFLKFHFGKRPDQATKNVLLLWDDFSAHWTDEVVAYAESINVVL
;
A
#
# COMPACT_ATOMS: atom_id res chain seq x y z
N MET A 1 -29.63 -9.14 8.97
CA MET A 1 -29.16 -9.89 7.78
C MET A 1 -27.87 -9.26 7.25
N LYS A 2 -26.77 -10.01 7.16
CA LYS A 2 -25.49 -9.51 6.61
C LYS A 2 -25.60 -9.45 5.07
N HIS A 3 -25.67 -8.25 4.50
CA HIS A 3 -25.67 -8.08 3.05
C HIS A 3 -24.26 -8.37 2.51
N LYS A 4 -24.10 -9.41 1.69
CA LYS A 4 -22.83 -9.70 1.01
C LYS A 4 -22.67 -8.67 -0.11
N ASN A 5 -21.55 -7.93 -0.11
CA ASN A 5 -21.17 -7.07 -1.23
C ASN A 5 -21.09 -7.91 -2.52
N HIS A 6 -22.11 -7.84 -3.37
CA HIS A 6 -22.07 -8.46 -4.69
C HIS A 6 -21.15 -7.63 -5.58
N VAL A 7 -19.94 -8.14 -5.83
CA VAL A 7 -18.99 -7.48 -6.72
C VAL A 7 -19.29 -7.94 -8.15
N CYS A 8 -19.85 -7.05 -8.96
CA CYS A 8 -20.21 -7.32 -10.36
C CYS A 8 -18.98 -7.45 -11.27
N GLY A 9 -19.07 -8.34 -12.26
CA GLY A 9 -18.04 -8.56 -13.28
C GLY A 9 -18.06 -7.54 -14.42
N TYR A 10 -17.08 -7.57 -15.33
CA TYR A 10 -17.01 -6.64 -16.47
C TYR A 10 -18.24 -6.74 -17.40
N GLN A 11 -18.74 -7.95 -17.65
CA GLN A 11 -19.95 -8.16 -18.47
C GLN A 11 -21.19 -7.49 -17.87
N GLU A 12 -21.37 -7.61 -16.55
CA GLU A 12 -22.49 -7.00 -15.84
C GLU A 12 -22.37 -5.48 -15.79
N ARG A 13 -21.15 -4.94 -15.58
CA ARG A 13 -20.90 -3.50 -15.66
C ARG A 13 -21.19 -2.95 -17.04
N HIS A 14 -20.80 -3.67 -18.09
CA HIS A 14 -21.09 -3.29 -19.47
C HIS A 14 -22.61 -3.21 -19.71
N ALA A 15 -23.37 -4.22 -19.28
CA ALA A 15 -24.83 -4.21 -19.38
C ALA A 15 -25.47 -3.04 -18.62
N VAL A 16 -24.96 -2.73 -17.42
CA VAL A 16 -25.43 -1.57 -16.64
C VAL A 16 -25.11 -0.26 -17.36
N ILE A 17 -23.91 -0.09 -17.92
CA ILE A 17 -23.54 1.11 -18.68
C ILE A 17 -24.46 1.28 -19.90
N GLN A 18 -24.69 0.21 -20.67
CA GLN A 18 -25.61 0.24 -21.81
C GLN A 18 -27.03 0.65 -21.38
N PHE A 19 -27.50 0.15 -20.23
CA PHE A 19 -28.80 0.50 -19.70
C PHE A 19 -28.89 1.96 -19.26
N VAL A 20 -27.83 2.50 -18.63
CA VAL A 20 -27.75 3.93 -18.25
C VAL A 20 -27.80 4.82 -19.48
N ALA A 21 -27.09 4.45 -20.56
CA ALA A 21 -27.10 5.22 -21.80
C ALA A 21 -28.50 5.26 -22.45
N ALA A 22 -29.28 4.18 -22.32
CA ALA A 22 -30.60 4.07 -22.92
C ALA A 22 -31.75 4.64 -22.05
N HIS A 23 -31.66 4.57 -20.71
CA HIS A 23 -32.79 4.87 -19.81
C HIS A 23 -32.44 5.87 -18.70
N GLY A 24 -31.17 6.28 -18.59
CA GLY A 24 -30.70 7.18 -17.56
C GLY A 24 -30.40 6.51 -16.22
N MET A 25 -29.73 7.26 -15.34
CA MET A 25 -29.19 6.76 -14.08
C MET A 25 -30.28 6.34 -13.07
N ILE A 26 -31.37 7.08 -12.98
CA ILE A 26 -32.44 6.83 -11.98
C ILE A 26 -33.13 5.50 -12.28
N ALA A 27 -33.59 5.32 -13.52
CA ALA A 27 -34.20 4.07 -13.98
C ALA A 27 -33.25 2.87 -13.84
N THR A 28 -31.94 3.09 -14.00
CA THR A 28 -30.93 2.05 -13.78
C THR A 28 -30.86 1.62 -12.31
N LEU A 29 -30.86 2.58 -11.38
CA LEU A 29 -30.85 2.28 -9.95
C LEU A 29 -32.13 1.57 -9.52
N ASP A 30 -33.28 1.93 -10.09
CA ASP A 30 -34.55 1.25 -9.82
C ASP A 30 -34.59 -0.18 -10.38
N ARG A 31 -34.01 -0.41 -11.57
CA ARG A 31 -34.00 -1.75 -12.18
C ARG A 31 -33.01 -2.70 -11.52
N TYR A 32 -31.77 -2.26 -11.33
CA TYR A 32 -30.67 -3.14 -10.90
C TYR A 32 -30.41 -3.11 -9.38
N TYR A 33 -30.87 -2.06 -8.69
CA TYR A 33 -30.49 -1.79 -7.30
C TYR A 33 -31.69 -1.38 -6.41
N ASN A 34 -32.90 -1.85 -6.73
CA ASN A 34 -34.14 -1.54 -5.96
C ASN A 34 -34.10 -1.95 -4.48
N LYS A 35 -33.28 -2.93 -4.10
CA LYS A 35 -33.15 -3.40 -2.71
C LYS A 35 -32.21 -2.54 -1.86
N LEU A 36 -31.61 -1.49 -2.42
CA LEU A 36 -30.68 -0.62 -1.71
C LEU A 36 -31.42 0.54 -1.05
N THR A 37 -30.97 0.95 0.13
CA THR A 37 -31.40 2.19 0.77
C THR A 37 -30.87 3.40 0.00
N ASP A 38 -31.45 4.59 0.19
CA ASP A 38 -31.06 5.80 -0.57
C ASP A 38 -29.58 6.16 -0.43
N ALA A 39 -29.00 6.04 0.76
CA ALA A 39 -27.57 6.26 0.98
C ALA A 39 -26.70 5.25 0.21
N MET A 40 -27.16 3.99 0.11
CA MET A 40 -26.47 2.95 -0.65
C MET A 40 -26.67 3.12 -2.16
N ARG A 41 -27.85 3.59 -2.60
CA ARG A 41 -28.12 3.97 -3.99
C ARG A 41 -27.22 5.11 -4.44
N GLU A 42 -27.00 6.12 -3.60
CA GLU A 42 -26.07 7.22 -3.89
C GLU A 42 -24.62 6.72 -3.99
N THR A 43 -24.23 5.79 -3.12
CA THR A 43 -22.93 5.12 -3.21
C THR A 43 -22.79 4.34 -4.52
N GLN A 44 -23.85 3.66 -4.94
CA GLN A 44 -23.87 2.90 -6.18
C GLN A 44 -23.87 3.81 -7.41
N ARG A 45 -24.60 4.93 -7.38
CA ARG A 45 -24.60 5.97 -8.40
C ARG A 45 -23.18 6.46 -8.67
N LYS A 46 -22.43 6.81 -7.61
CA LYS A 46 -21.02 7.23 -7.71
C LYS A 46 -20.14 6.16 -8.37
N LYS A 47 -20.36 4.87 -8.07
CA LYS A 47 -19.64 3.75 -8.71
C LYS A 47 -19.98 3.64 -10.19
N ILE A 48 -21.25 3.78 -10.58
CA ILE A 48 -21.67 3.73 -11.97
C ILE A 48 -21.06 4.91 -12.75
N CYS A 49 -21.05 6.13 -12.18
CA CYS A 49 -20.35 7.27 -12.78
C CYS A 49 -18.86 6.98 -13.02
N GLN A 50 -18.18 6.34 -12.06
CA GLN A 50 -16.79 5.91 -12.23
C GLN A 50 -16.61 4.87 -13.33
N TRP A 51 -17.58 3.98 -13.54
CA TRP A 51 -17.56 3.01 -14.63
C TRP A 51 -17.74 3.68 -15.99
N ILE A 52 -18.69 4.63 -16.09
CA ILE A 52 -18.95 5.41 -17.30
C ILE A 52 -17.69 6.18 -17.74
N ALA A 53 -16.97 6.79 -16.80
CA ALA A 53 -15.70 7.47 -17.07
C ALA A 53 -14.60 6.54 -17.63
N LYS A 54 -14.80 5.22 -17.57
CA LYS A 54 -13.84 4.20 -18.00
C LYS A 54 -14.49 3.15 -18.91
N THR A 55 -15.50 3.57 -19.69
CA THR A 55 -16.33 2.69 -20.50
C THR A 55 -15.53 1.85 -21.49
N GLU A 56 -14.57 2.46 -22.21
CA GLU A 56 -13.73 1.76 -23.21
C GLU A 56 -13.01 0.54 -22.62
N HIS A 57 -12.41 0.71 -21.44
CA HIS A 57 -11.74 -0.39 -20.75
C HIS A 57 -12.72 -1.50 -20.34
N ILE A 58 -13.90 -1.13 -19.84
CA ILE A 58 -14.91 -2.09 -19.41
C ILE A 58 -15.44 -2.89 -20.60
N VAL A 59 -15.69 -2.23 -21.75
CA VAL A 59 -16.11 -2.88 -23.00
C VAL A 59 -15.07 -3.89 -23.46
N CYS A 60 -13.80 -3.47 -23.56
CA CYS A 60 -12.70 -4.34 -23.97
C CYS A 60 -12.58 -5.58 -23.07
N MET A 61 -12.65 -5.39 -21.75
CA MET A 61 -12.58 -6.49 -20.79
C MET A 61 -13.85 -7.38 -20.79
N ALA A 62 -15.02 -6.83 -21.13
CA ALA A 62 -16.27 -7.58 -21.21
C ALA A 62 -16.35 -8.46 -22.46
N MET A 63 -15.74 -8.03 -23.57
CA MET A 63 -15.74 -8.77 -24.84
C MET A 63 -14.81 -9.99 -24.85
N SER A 64 -13.81 -10.03 -23.97
CA SER A 64 -12.90 -11.18 -23.86
C SER A 64 -13.44 -12.25 -22.89
N PRO A 65 -13.56 -13.54 -23.30
CA PRO A 65 -14.07 -14.62 -22.45
C PRO A 65 -13.24 -14.83 -21.16
N SER A 66 -11.94 -14.58 -21.23
CA SER A 66 -11.01 -14.75 -20.11
C SER A 66 -11.12 -13.65 -19.05
N THR A 67 -11.78 -12.53 -19.38
CA THR A 67 -11.86 -11.33 -18.53
C THR A 67 -13.29 -10.92 -18.19
N ALA A 68 -14.30 -11.32 -18.96
CA ALA A 68 -15.68 -10.90 -18.82
C ALA A 68 -16.26 -11.12 -17.40
N LYS A 69 -15.91 -12.24 -16.76
CA LYS A 69 -16.36 -12.61 -15.40
C LYS A 69 -15.46 -12.07 -14.28
N LYS A 70 -14.34 -11.39 -14.60
CA LYS A 70 -13.44 -10.83 -13.59
C LYS A 70 -14.14 -9.68 -12.85
N ARG A 71 -14.05 -9.72 -11.52
CA ARG A 71 -14.71 -8.77 -10.61
C ARG A 71 -13.77 -7.64 -10.13
N CYS A 72 -12.46 -7.78 -10.36
CA CYS A 72 -11.44 -6.86 -9.89
C CYS A 72 -11.00 -5.88 -10.99
N TRP A 73 -10.85 -4.60 -10.63
CA TRP A 73 -10.38 -3.53 -11.50
C TRP A 73 -8.85 -3.56 -11.75
N ARG A 74 -8.08 -4.23 -10.89
CA ARG A 74 -6.62 -4.03 -10.85
C ARG A 74 -5.94 -4.48 -12.14
N LYS A 75 -5.13 -3.59 -12.73
CA LYS A 75 -4.08 -3.97 -13.68
C LYS A 75 -3.25 -5.09 -13.03
N PRO A 76 -2.83 -6.13 -13.77
CA PRO A 76 -1.84 -7.07 -13.27
C PRO A 76 -0.48 -6.37 -13.25
N SER A 77 -0.29 -5.48 -12.29
CA SER A 77 1.01 -5.01 -11.86
C SER A 77 1.31 -5.71 -10.54
N THR A 78 2.51 -6.26 -10.42
CA THR A 78 3.07 -6.82 -9.18
C THR A 78 2.74 -5.90 -8.01
N THR A 79 2.08 -6.41 -6.95
CA THR A 79 2.36 -6.14 -5.52
C THR A 79 1.14 -6.38 -4.60
N LEU A 80 1.45 -6.89 -3.40
CA LEU A 80 0.66 -7.05 -2.16
C LEU A 80 -0.64 -7.89 -2.23
N ALA A 81 -0.51 -9.13 -1.76
CA ALA A 81 -1.64 -9.92 -1.29
C ALA A 81 -2.13 -9.40 0.07
N THR A 82 -3.29 -8.74 0.10
CA THR A 82 -4.03 -8.53 1.36
C THR A 82 -4.89 -9.75 1.63
N LYS A 83 -4.48 -10.60 2.59
CA LYS A 83 -5.36 -11.62 3.16
C LYS A 83 -6.22 -10.96 4.22
N GLN A 84 -7.53 -10.89 3.99
CA GLN A 84 -8.47 -10.44 5.01
C GLN A 84 -8.66 -11.58 6.02
N CYS A 85 -7.81 -11.63 7.04
CA CYS A 85 -8.04 -12.46 8.22
C CYS A 85 -9.14 -11.79 9.06
N GLY A 86 -10.19 -12.54 9.38
CA GLY A 86 -11.47 -12.01 9.87
C GLY A 86 -11.41 -11.10 11.10
N GLY A 87 -12.34 -10.14 11.13
CA GLY A 87 -12.95 -9.59 12.34
C GLY A 87 -12.12 -8.66 13.24
N LYS A 88 -10.85 -8.39 12.94
CA LYS A 88 -10.02 -7.44 13.70
C LYS A 88 -9.81 -6.13 12.93
N ASP A 89 -9.52 -5.08 13.69
CA ASP A 89 -9.20 -3.75 13.18
C ASP A 89 -8.21 -3.83 12.02
N LYS A 90 -8.38 -2.92 11.06
CA LYS A 90 -7.50 -2.79 9.90
C LYS A 90 -6.09 -2.39 10.38
N GLU A 91 -5.24 -3.36 10.63
CA GLU A 91 -3.82 -3.14 10.88
C GLU A 91 -3.17 -2.67 9.58
N ARG A 92 -2.50 -1.51 9.64
CA ARG A 92 -1.78 -0.93 8.51
C ARG A 92 -0.29 -1.30 8.66
N ALA A 93 0.28 -1.80 7.58
CA ALA A 93 1.71 -1.99 7.42
C ALA A 93 2.14 -1.29 6.14
N THR A 94 3.27 -0.59 6.20
CA THR A 94 3.91 0.05 5.04
C THR A 94 5.15 -0.76 4.72
N ALA A 95 5.31 -1.19 3.47
CA ALA A 95 6.48 -1.91 3.01
C ALA A 95 7.15 -1.09 1.91
N MET A 96 8.46 -0.88 2.03
CA MET A 96 9.28 -0.33 0.96
C MET A 96 9.94 -1.50 0.23
N LEU A 97 9.56 -1.66 -1.04
CA LEU A 97 10.18 -2.63 -1.94
C LEU A 97 11.15 -1.87 -2.82
N MET A 98 12.40 -2.32 -2.82
CA MET A 98 13.44 -1.73 -3.64
C MET A 98 13.95 -2.74 -4.67
N SER A 99 14.17 -2.26 -5.89
CA SER A 99 14.79 -3.04 -6.96
C SER A 99 15.69 -2.12 -7.77
N ASP A 100 16.83 -2.65 -8.21
CA ASP A 100 17.75 -1.91 -9.07
C ASP A 100 17.33 -2.01 -10.56
N LEU A 101 18.08 -1.30 -11.41
CA LEU A 101 17.85 -1.29 -12.86
C LEU A 101 18.10 -2.65 -13.53
N THR A 102 18.78 -3.58 -12.85
CA THR A 102 18.98 -4.96 -13.34
C THR A 102 17.79 -5.85 -13.02
N GLY A 103 16.83 -5.35 -12.23
CA GLY A 103 15.69 -6.09 -11.72
C GLY A 103 16.01 -6.89 -10.45
N THR A 104 17.19 -6.71 -9.86
CA THR A 104 17.56 -7.35 -8.60
C THR A 104 16.75 -6.75 -7.46
N ARG A 105 16.11 -7.60 -6.67
CA ARG A 105 15.33 -7.18 -5.50
C ARG A 105 16.22 -7.11 -4.28
N HIS A 106 16.11 -6.02 -3.54
CA HIS A 106 16.84 -5.84 -2.30
C HIS A 106 15.99 -6.24 -1.08
N PRO A 107 16.65 -6.51 0.08
CA PRO A 107 16.01 -6.66 1.38
C PRO A 107 14.78 -5.77 1.62
N LEU A 108 13.76 -6.29 2.29
CA LEU A 108 12.57 -5.52 2.61
C LEU A 108 12.82 -4.56 3.78
N PHE A 109 12.24 -3.36 3.69
CA PHE A 109 12.15 -2.43 4.80
C PHE A 109 10.69 -2.20 5.15
N LEU A 110 10.29 -2.59 6.36
CA LEU A 110 8.90 -2.69 6.81
C LEU A 110 8.64 -1.72 7.96
N LEU A 111 7.49 -1.08 7.93
CA LEU A 111 6.99 -0.22 9.01
C LEU A 111 5.61 -0.71 9.45
N LEU A 112 5.54 -1.22 10.68
CA LEU A 112 4.34 -1.79 11.28
C LEU A 112 3.71 -0.81 12.26
N ARG A 113 2.37 -0.74 12.25
CA ARG A 113 1.63 0.07 13.23
C ARG A 113 1.74 -0.54 14.62
N MET A 114 2.30 0.22 15.56
CA MET A 114 2.44 -0.21 16.95
C MET A 114 1.69 0.70 17.91
N THR A 115 1.10 0.14 18.96
CA THR A 115 0.49 0.95 20.01
C THR A 115 1.58 1.73 20.76
N LYS A 116 1.40 3.05 20.89
CA LYS A 116 2.31 3.90 21.65
C LYS A 116 2.33 3.47 23.12
N SER A 117 3.51 3.21 23.67
CA SER A 117 3.66 3.00 25.12
C SER A 117 3.35 4.30 25.88
N LYS A 118 2.71 4.17 27.05
CA LYS A 118 2.36 5.31 27.92
C LYS A 118 3.54 5.80 28.77
N ILE A 119 4.60 4.99 28.91
CA ILE A 119 5.73 5.25 29.81
C ILE A 119 6.89 5.88 29.01
N LYS A 120 7.21 7.15 29.28
CA LYS A 120 8.20 7.93 28.50
C LYS A 120 9.59 7.31 28.47
N THR A 121 10.10 6.80 29.60
CA THR A 121 11.43 6.17 29.68
C THR A 121 11.50 4.91 28.82
N VAL A 122 10.47 4.08 28.89
CA VAL A 122 10.33 2.87 28.07
C VAL A 122 10.23 3.22 26.57
N VAL A 123 9.58 4.33 26.20
CA VAL A 123 9.47 4.78 24.80
C VAL A 123 10.86 5.08 24.21
N GLN A 124 11.71 5.81 24.94
CA GLN A 124 13.04 6.19 24.45
C GLN A 124 13.96 4.99 24.26
N GLU A 125 14.01 4.07 25.24
CA GLU A 125 14.79 2.83 25.14
C GLU A 125 14.26 1.94 24.00
N THR A 126 12.94 1.82 23.88
CA THR A 126 12.29 0.99 22.84
C THR A 126 12.59 1.51 21.44
N LEU A 127 12.57 2.82 21.22
CA LEU A 127 12.89 3.41 19.92
C LEU A 127 14.36 3.20 19.55
N LYS A 128 15.29 3.32 20.50
CA LYS A 128 16.72 3.16 20.23
C LYS A 128 17.17 1.71 20.07
N VAL A 129 16.65 0.80 20.90
CA VAL A 129 17.19 -0.56 21.02
C VAL A 129 16.33 -1.58 20.29
N ARG A 130 15.01 -1.33 20.18
CA ARG A 130 14.04 -2.34 19.72
C ARG A 130 13.22 -1.84 18.54
N GLN A 131 13.71 -0.83 17.81
CA GLN A 131 13.06 -0.25 16.63
C GLN A 131 11.58 0.10 16.85
N GLY A 132 11.21 0.45 18.08
CA GLY A 132 9.83 0.78 18.47
C GLY A 132 8.94 -0.39 18.90
N PHE A 133 9.47 -1.61 19.03
CA PHE A 133 8.80 -2.78 19.59
C PHE A 133 9.00 -2.95 21.09
N GLY A 134 7.93 -3.29 21.80
CA GLY A 134 8.04 -3.71 23.20
C GLY A 134 8.84 -5.01 23.35
N LYS A 135 9.48 -5.21 24.51
CA LYS A 135 10.37 -6.35 24.82
C LYS A 135 9.82 -7.71 24.38
N ARG A 136 8.54 -7.97 24.63
CA ARG A 136 7.88 -9.25 24.29
C ARG A 136 7.75 -9.50 22.78
N LEU A 137 7.49 -8.44 22.00
CA LEU A 137 7.39 -8.58 20.54
C LEU A 137 8.78 -8.60 19.90
N TRP A 138 9.72 -7.84 20.46
CA TRP A 138 11.10 -7.80 19.99
C TRP A 138 11.75 -9.19 19.94
N SER A 139 11.53 -10.03 20.96
CA SER A 139 12.04 -11.41 20.98
C SER A 139 11.54 -12.30 19.84
N SER A 140 10.46 -11.89 19.15
CA SER A 140 9.98 -12.57 17.94
C SER A 140 10.40 -11.85 16.66
N VAL A 141 10.50 -10.52 16.68
CA VAL A 141 10.85 -9.70 15.50
C VAL A 141 12.33 -9.85 15.15
N GLU A 142 13.24 -9.78 16.12
CA GLU A 142 14.69 -9.84 15.86
C GLU A 142 15.11 -11.14 15.15
N PRO A 143 14.66 -12.34 15.57
CA PRO A 143 14.91 -13.57 14.81
C PRO A 143 14.29 -13.57 13.41
N LEU A 144 13.15 -12.88 13.22
CA LEU A 144 12.49 -12.79 11.91
C LEU A 144 13.24 -11.89 10.94
N GLU A 145 13.81 -10.78 11.41
CA GLU A 145 14.69 -9.91 10.62
C GLU A 145 15.91 -10.69 10.13
N ALA A 146 16.59 -11.36 11.06
CA ALA A 146 17.78 -12.16 10.75
C ALA A 146 17.48 -13.27 9.74
N LYS A 147 16.35 -13.98 9.91
CA LYS A 147 15.94 -15.06 9.02
C LYS A 147 15.59 -14.60 7.60
N ASN A 148 14.94 -13.45 7.47
CA ASN A 148 14.42 -12.99 6.18
C ASN A 148 15.29 -11.90 5.52
N THR A 149 16.41 -11.53 6.16
CA THR A 149 17.27 -10.42 5.73
C THR A 149 16.43 -9.18 5.43
N CYS A 150 15.64 -8.75 6.42
CA CYS A 150 14.79 -7.58 6.32
C CYS A 150 14.91 -6.72 7.58
N VAL A 151 14.42 -5.49 7.48
CA VAL A 151 14.33 -4.57 8.62
C VAL A 151 12.85 -4.22 8.85
N ILE A 152 12.45 -4.20 10.12
CA ILE A 152 11.08 -4.03 10.59
C ILE A 152 11.10 -2.99 11.69
N TYR A 153 10.50 -1.83 11.43
CA TYR A 153 10.25 -0.81 12.45
C TYR A 153 8.81 -0.87 12.95
N GLY A 154 8.64 -0.57 14.22
CA GLY A 154 7.35 -0.38 14.85
C GLY A 154 7.13 1.10 15.17
N ASN A 155 6.08 1.73 14.64
CA ASN A 155 5.72 3.07 15.12
C ASN A 155 4.19 3.31 15.15
N PRO A 156 3.69 4.21 16.00
CA PRO A 156 2.24 4.45 16.11
C PRO A 156 1.61 5.12 14.90
N THR A 157 2.40 5.91 14.19
CA THR A 157 1.92 6.76 13.10
C THR A 157 1.94 6.03 11.75
N THR A 158 2.73 4.96 11.60
CA THR A 158 3.05 4.31 10.29
C THR A 158 3.60 5.29 9.25
N TRP A 159 4.19 6.38 9.72
CA TRP A 159 4.81 7.42 8.89
C TRP A 159 6.32 7.38 9.03
N TRP A 160 7.01 7.73 7.95
CA TRP A 160 8.45 7.93 7.95
C TRP A 160 8.81 9.14 8.82
N ASN A 161 9.99 9.06 9.43
CA ASN A 161 10.64 10.18 10.11
C ASN A 161 12.13 10.15 9.77
N ALA A 162 12.85 11.20 10.13
CA ALA A 162 14.25 11.33 9.75
C ALA A 162 15.13 10.17 10.27
N THR A 163 14.92 9.70 11.50
CA THR A 163 15.66 8.55 12.05
C THR A 163 15.47 7.29 11.21
N ILE A 164 14.23 6.92 10.90
CA ILE A 164 13.93 5.73 10.10
C ILE A 164 14.49 5.89 8.68
N SER A 165 14.46 7.11 8.14
CA SER A 165 14.98 7.42 6.80
C SER A 165 16.51 7.30 6.74
N LEU A 166 17.21 7.78 7.76
CA LEU A 166 18.65 7.58 7.92
C LEU A 166 19.00 6.10 8.05
N ASP A 167 18.24 5.34 8.84
CA ASP A 167 18.47 3.91 9.02
C ASP A 167 18.21 3.12 7.73
N PHE A 168 17.22 3.52 6.94
CA PHE A 168 16.99 3.00 5.59
C PHE A 168 18.19 3.25 4.67
N LEU A 169 18.71 4.48 4.61
CA LEU A 169 19.88 4.80 3.80
C LEU A 169 21.13 4.02 4.24
N LYS A 170 21.38 3.94 5.56
CA LYS A 170 22.48 3.16 6.13
C LYS A 170 22.40 1.69 5.75
N PHE A 171 21.20 1.11 5.86
CA PHE A 171 20.97 -0.31 5.63
C PHE A 171 21.18 -0.69 4.16
N HIS A 172 20.68 0.12 3.23
CA HIS A 172 20.73 -0.20 1.80
C HIS A 172 21.98 0.30 1.09
N PHE A 173 22.51 1.46 1.47
CA PHE A 173 23.55 2.15 0.71
C PHE A 173 24.83 2.40 1.52
N GLY A 174 24.77 2.39 2.85
CA GLY A 174 25.91 2.74 3.71
C GLY A 174 27.07 1.74 3.75
N LYS A 175 26.91 0.55 3.14
CA LYS A 175 27.96 -0.50 3.07
C LYS A 175 28.31 -0.90 1.63
N ARG A 176 27.99 -0.05 0.65
CA ARG A 176 28.32 -0.34 -0.75
C ARG A 176 29.84 -0.34 -0.96
N PRO A 177 30.41 -1.33 -1.65
CA PRO A 177 31.85 -1.37 -1.91
C PRO A 177 32.32 -0.24 -2.83
N ASP A 178 31.44 0.27 -3.69
CA ASP A 178 31.73 1.32 -4.68
C ASP A 178 31.30 2.73 -4.22
N GLN A 179 30.96 2.89 -2.94
CA GLN A 179 30.49 4.16 -2.37
C GLN A 179 31.41 5.34 -2.69
N ALA A 180 32.74 5.17 -2.68
CA ALA A 180 33.69 6.26 -2.95
C ALA A 180 33.80 6.66 -4.43
N THR A 181 33.27 5.84 -5.35
CA THR A 181 33.54 5.95 -6.79
C THR A 181 32.29 6.14 -7.64
N LYS A 182 31.11 5.78 -7.14
CA LYS A 182 29.86 5.85 -7.89
C LYS A 182 28.75 6.55 -7.13
N ASN A 183 28.03 7.39 -7.87
CA ASN A 183 26.75 7.93 -7.45
C ASN A 183 25.64 6.92 -7.75
N VAL A 184 24.66 6.84 -6.85
CA VAL A 184 23.42 6.10 -7.09
C VAL A 184 22.26 7.06 -7.04
N LEU A 185 21.45 7.03 -8.10
CA LEU A 185 20.16 7.71 -8.11
C LEU A 185 19.14 6.83 -7.39
N LEU A 186 18.59 7.35 -6.30
CA LEU A 186 17.51 6.74 -5.55
C LEU A 186 16.20 7.45 -5.89
N LEU A 187 15.33 6.77 -6.62
CA LEU A 187 13.98 7.26 -6.85
C LEU A 187 13.11 7.00 -5.61
N TRP A 188 13.16 7.94 -4.65
CA TRP A 188 12.38 7.87 -3.41
C TRP A 188 11.09 8.69 -3.54
N ASP A 189 9.95 8.04 -3.34
CA ASP A 189 8.61 8.65 -3.43
C ASP A 189 8.46 9.93 -2.58
N ASP A 190 8.01 11.02 -3.20
CA ASP A 190 7.91 12.39 -2.65
C ASP A 190 6.84 12.55 -1.53
N PHE A 191 5.97 11.55 -1.35
CA PHE A 191 4.80 11.63 -0.47
C PHE A 191 5.04 11.32 1.02
N SER A 192 6.27 11.40 1.50
CA SER A 192 6.57 11.18 2.92
C SER A 192 7.55 12.24 3.41
N ALA A 193 7.29 12.87 4.56
CA ALA A 193 8.16 13.91 5.11
C ALA A 193 9.50 13.35 5.63
N HIS A 194 10.36 12.86 4.73
CA HIS A 194 11.68 12.27 5.00
C HIS A 194 12.85 13.16 4.54
N TRP A 195 12.56 14.34 3.99
CA TRP A 195 13.55 15.27 3.43
C TRP A 195 13.97 16.29 4.49
N THR A 196 14.51 15.79 5.59
CA THR A 196 15.18 16.67 6.56
C THR A 196 16.61 16.93 6.11
N ASP A 197 17.17 18.09 6.48
CA ASP A 197 18.55 18.45 6.12
C ASP A 197 19.56 17.36 6.52
N GLU A 198 19.32 16.66 7.64
CA GLU A 198 20.16 15.55 8.07
C GLU A 198 20.08 14.31 7.15
N VAL A 199 18.92 14.01 6.57
CA VAL A 199 18.76 12.89 5.63
C VAL A 199 19.41 13.22 4.30
N VAL A 200 19.22 14.45 3.80
CA VAL A 200 19.83 14.93 2.56
C VAL A 200 21.35 14.95 2.69
N ALA A 201 21.87 15.56 3.76
CA ALA A 201 23.32 15.61 4.02
C ALA A 201 23.92 14.19 4.17
N TYR A 202 23.19 13.27 4.81
CA TYR A 202 23.66 11.89 4.91
C TYR A 202 23.67 11.19 3.55
N ALA A 203 22.64 11.35 2.72
CA ALA A 203 22.59 10.78 1.38
C ALA A 203 23.75 11.29 0.51
N GLU A 204 24.02 12.59 0.53
CA GLU A 204 25.16 13.21 -0.14
C GLU A 204 26.50 12.63 0.35
N SER A 205 26.67 12.47 1.67
CA SER A 205 27.90 11.91 2.26
C SER A 205 28.20 10.47 1.81
N ILE A 206 27.19 9.75 1.33
CA ILE A 206 27.32 8.37 0.83
C ILE A 206 27.16 8.26 -0.69
N ASN A 207 27.22 9.38 -1.43
CA ASN A 207 27.04 9.40 -2.89
C ASN A 207 25.71 8.75 -3.32
N VAL A 208 24.63 9.12 -2.62
CA VAL A 208 23.25 8.81 -3.00
C VAL A 208 22.55 10.12 -3.35
N VAL A 209 22.01 10.17 -4.56
CA VAL A 209 21.21 11.28 -5.07
C VAL A 209 19.74 10.94 -4.83
N LEU A 210 19.04 11.81 -4.11
CA LEU A 210 17.60 11.71 -3.81
C LEU A 210 16.74 12.37 -4.89
#